data_AF-A0A101Y469-F1
#
_entry.id   AF-A0A101Y469-F1
#
_cell.length_a   1.000
_cell.length_b   1.000
_cell.length_c   1.000
_cell.angle_alpha   90.00
_cell.angle_beta   90.00
_cell.angle_gamma   90.00
#
_symmetry.space_group_name_H-M   'P 1'
#
loop_
_entity.id
_entity.type
_entity.pdbx_description
1 polymer ?
#
loop_
_entity_poly.entity_id
_entity_poly.type
_entity_poly.pdbx_seq_one_letter_code
_entity_poly.pdbx_strand_id
1 'polypeptide(L)'
;MWMTVGLLSFLASIILVITGFIYLIRKKPNKKKIFLSALACFVVFIIAVSADSSNDETAASDKSNTTESSSSEVTNVSANASQENNSTAEDEAKKEAEKKAKEEADAKAEEEKKAKKEAEEKAAAEKKAKAEAEAKELEKKSKAATIMEQLVPVITEDAAELDDKTKDYLINHYELFPAMTVETKNSAAAEVDASITSRHLFKNITPYFDKMIEVSGTIVQISEEETDFGTLASVHILNDNGDSLIGIYNGSTGDILDGDYVTLRGVPSALYSFSNVGGGTTNAILLTLSTIQKVQ
;
A
#
# COMPACT_ATOMS: atom_id res chain seq x y z
N MET A 1 5.52 24.95 -13.65
CA MET A 1 4.58 25.16 -12.53
C MET A 1 3.15 24.72 -12.86
N TRP A 2 2.68 24.87 -14.10
CA TRP A 2 1.32 24.47 -14.49
C TRP A 2 1.16 22.95 -14.70
N MET A 3 2.18 22.26 -15.24
CA MET A 3 2.17 20.80 -15.35
C MET A 3 2.15 20.08 -13.99
N THR A 4 2.81 20.63 -12.96
CA THR A 4 2.81 20.04 -11.62
C THR A 4 1.45 20.19 -10.94
N VAL A 5 0.72 21.27 -11.24
CA VAL A 5 -0.67 21.46 -10.77
C VAL A 5 -1.62 20.50 -11.48
N GLY A 6 -1.44 20.28 -12.80
CA GLY A 6 -2.19 19.27 -13.56
C GLY A 6 -1.93 17.84 -13.12
N LEU A 7 -0.69 17.50 -12.77
CA LEU A 7 -0.34 16.16 -12.28
C LEU A 7 -0.92 15.89 -10.88
N LEU A 8 -0.89 16.89 -9.99
CA LEU A 8 -1.49 16.76 -8.66
C LEU A 8 -3.02 16.62 -8.73
N SER A 9 -3.68 17.37 -9.63
CA SER A 9 -5.13 17.28 -9.80
C SER A 9 -5.55 15.95 -10.44
N PHE A 10 -4.73 15.39 -11.33
CA PHE A 10 -4.93 14.05 -11.88
C PHE A 10 -4.76 12.94 -10.83
N LEU A 11 -3.74 13.02 -9.97
CA LEU A 11 -3.56 12.08 -8.87
C LEU A 11 -4.71 12.17 -7.85
N ALA A 12 -5.19 13.38 -7.56
CA ALA A 12 -6.34 13.59 -6.68
C ALA A 12 -7.63 13.01 -7.25
N SER A 13 -7.84 13.08 -8.58
CA SER A 13 -9.05 12.52 -9.20
C SER A 13 -9.07 10.99 -9.15
N ILE A 14 -7.91 10.33 -9.33
CA ILE A 14 -7.78 8.88 -9.21
C ILE A 14 -8.11 8.41 -7.79
N ILE A 15 -7.62 9.11 -6.77
CA ILE A 15 -7.91 8.79 -5.36
C ILE A 15 -9.42 8.91 -5.06
N LEU A 16 -10.09 9.91 -5.63
CA LEU A 16 -11.54 10.09 -5.46
C LEU A 16 -12.34 8.99 -6.16
N VAL A 17 -11.92 8.53 -7.33
CA VAL A 17 -12.55 7.41 -8.04
C VAL A 17 -12.40 6.11 -7.26
N ILE A 18 -11.21 5.81 -6.74
CA ILE A 18 -10.95 4.62 -5.92
C ILE A 18 -11.78 4.65 -4.63
N THR A 19 -11.85 5.80 -3.96
CA THR A 19 -12.65 5.97 -2.75
C THR A 19 -14.15 5.82 -3.05
N GLY A 20 -14.61 6.34 -4.20
CA GLY A 20 -15.97 6.15 -4.69
C GLY A 20 -16.32 4.70 -4.96
N PHE A 21 -15.41 3.94 -5.57
CA PHE A 21 -15.57 2.50 -5.82
C PHE A 21 -15.62 1.68 -4.52
N ILE A 22 -14.73 1.96 -3.57
CA ILE A 22 -14.74 1.30 -2.24
C ILE A 22 -16.06 1.60 -1.51
N TYR A 23 -16.61 2.80 -1.66
CA TYR A 23 -17.88 3.20 -1.06
C TYR A 23 -19.11 2.59 -1.77
N LEU A 24 -19.01 2.27 -3.07
CA LEU A 24 -20.04 1.52 -3.80
C LEU A 24 -20.13 0.06 -3.35
N ILE A 25 -18.99 -0.53 -2.97
CA ILE A 25 -18.91 -1.92 -2.49
C ILE A 25 -19.32 -2.02 -1.02
N ARG A 26 -19.02 -1.02 -0.18
CA ARG A 26 -19.44 -0.99 1.23
C ARG A 26 -20.85 -0.40 1.38
N LYS A 27 -21.88 -1.25 1.50
CA LYS A 27 -23.26 -0.88 1.87
C LYS A 27 -23.34 -0.15 3.23
N LYS A 28 -23.07 1.17 3.26
CA LYS A 28 -23.35 2.06 4.41
C LYS A 28 -24.20 3.29 4.01
N PRO A 29 -25.05 3.83 4.91
CA PRO A 29 -26.23 4.60 4.54
C PRO A 29 -26.04 6.10 4.23
N ASN A 30 -24.83 6.67 4.27
CA ASN A 30 -24.65 8.13 4.28
C ASN A 30 -24.29 8.73 2.91
N LYS A 31 -25.00 8.35 1.84
CA LYS A 31 -24.71 8.73 0.44
C LYS A 31 -24.83 10.23 0.11
N LYS A 32 -25.52 11.03 0.93
CA LYS A 32 -25.95 12.40 0.54
C LYS A 32 -24.90 13.51 0.70
N LYS A 33 -23.93 13.35 1.61
CA LYS A 33 -22.93 14.41 1.88
C LYS A 33 -21.70 14.36 0.97
N ILE A 34 -21.36 13.18 0.46
CA ILE A 34 -20.18 12.96 -0.41
C ILE A 34 -20.50 13.32 -1.87
N PHE A 35 -21.74 13.11 -2.32
CA PHE A 35 -22.16 13.54 -3.66
C PHE A 35 -22.18 15.07 -3.84
N LEU A 36 -22.48 15.82 -2.76
CA LEU A 36 -22.51 17.28 -2.81
C LEU A 36 -21.09 17.88 -2.93
N SER A 37 -20.07 17.25 -2.32
CA SER A 37 -18.68 17.70 -2.46
C SER A 37 -18.10 17.34 -3.83
N ALA A 38 -18.44 16.17 -4.39
CA ALA A 38 -18.02 15.78 -5.73
C ALA A 38 -18.62 16.71 -6.81
N LEU A 39 -19.90 17.10 -6.66
CA LEU A 39 -20.55 18.06 -7.56
C LEU A 39 -19.92 19.46 -7.47
N ALA A 40 -19.55 19.91 -6.27
CA ALA A 40 -18.87 21.20 -6.08
C ALA A 40 -17.47 21.22 -6.75
N CYS A 41 -16.70 20.13 -6.64
CA CYS A 41 -15.40 20.02 -7.32
C CYS A 41 -15.55 19.95 -8.84
N PHE A 42 -16.59 19.29 -9.36
CA PHE A 42 -16.86 19.23 -10.80
C PHE A 42 -17.24 20.59 -11.37
N VAL A 43 -18.02 21.40 -10.64
CA VAL A 43 -18.34 22.78 -11.05
C VAL A 43 -17.08 23.66 -11.07
N VAL A 44 -16.18 23.52 -10.09
CA VAL A 44 -14.89 24.24 -10.08
C VAL A 44 -13.98 23.81 -11.24
N PHE A 45 -14.00 22.53 -11.62
CA PHE A 45 -13.26 22.03 -12.78
C PHE A 45 -13.81 22.58 -14.10
N ILE A 46 -15.13 22.62 -14.28
CA ILE A 46 -15.75 23.20 -15.48
C ILE A 46 -15.43 24.69 -15.62
N ILE A 47 -15.40 25.45 -14.52
CA ILE A 47 -15.02 26.87 -14.51
C ILE A 47 -13.54 27.05 -14.88
N ALA A 48 -12.66 26.17 -14.40
CA ALA A 48 -11.24 26.19 -14.75
C ALA A 48 -10.97 25.85 -16.23
N VAL A 49 -11.74 24.91 -16.80
CA VAL A 49 -11.64 24.52 -18.22
C VAL A 49 -12.23 25.58 -19.15
N SER A 50 -13.25 26.34 -18.72
CA SER A 50 -13.86 27.40 -19.54
C SER A 50 -13.14 28.75 -19.49
N ALA A 51 -12.15 28.91 -18.61
CA ALA A 51 -11.23 30.06 -18.62
C ALA A 51 -10.03 29.88 -19.57
N ASP A 52 -9.84 28.67 -20.12
CA ASP A 52 -8.79 28.35 -21.09
C ASP A 52 -9.42 28.17 -22.48
N SER A 53 -9.88 29.28 -23.05
CA SER A 53 -10.23 29.36 -24.46
C SER A 53 -9.42 30.48 -25.12
N SER A 54 -8.18 30.15 -25.49
CA SER A 54 -7.48 30.87 -26.55
C SER A 54 -7.08 29.87 -27.64
N ASN A 55 -7.80 30.01 -28.75
CA ASN A 55 -7.74 29.34 -30.04
C ASN A 55 -6.39 28.72 -30.47
N ASP A 56 -6.52 27.51 -31.02
CA ASP A 56 -5.77 26.97 -32.16
C ASP A 56 -5.57 28.02 -33.27
N GLU A 57 -4.39 28.06 -33.90
CA GLU A 57 -4.10 27.24 -35.09
C GLU A 57 -2.79 27.70 -35.78
N THR A 58 -2.22 26.77 -36.54
CA THR A 58 -0.86 26.76 -37.07
C THR A 58 -0.81 27.32 -38.50
N ALA A 59 0.29 28.02 -38.81
CA ALA A 59 0.97 28.13 -40.11
C ALA A 59 0.25 28.76 -41.33
N ALA A 60 0.80 29.88 -41.84
CA ALA A 60 1.72 29.90 -43.00
C ALA A 60 2.00 31.33 -43.53
N SER A 61 3.29 31.59 -43.86
CA SER A 61 3.88 32.67 -44.72
C SER A 61 3.54 34.14 -44.38
N ASP A 62 4.43 35.14 -44.45
CA ASP A 62 5.59 35.34 -45.29
C ASP A 62 6.46 36.51 -44.75
N LYS A 63 7.68 36.62 -45.30
CA LYS A 63 8.79 37.53 -44.96
C LYS A 63 8.45 39.04 -44.86
N SER A 64 9.21 39.75 -44.00
CA SER A 64 10.26 40.72 -44.40
C SER A 64 10.32 42.03 -43.57
N ASN A 65 11.57 42.39 -43.24
CA ASN A 65 12.17 43.72 -42.99
C ASN A 65 12.03 44.47 -41.65
N THR A 66 13.08 44.37 -40.82
CA THR A 66 14.28 45.26 -40.77
C THR A 66 14.07 46.79 -40.69
N THR A 67 14.32 47.30 -39.47
CA THR A 67 15.37 48.29 -39.13
C THR A 67 15.10 49.81 -39.12
N GLU A 68 15.37 50.35 -37.93
CA GLU A 68 15.96 51.63 -37.50
C GLU A 68 15.35 52.98 -37.87
N SER A 69 15.17 53.76 -36.81
CA SER A 69 15.00 55.20 -36.80
C SER A 69 16.38 55.87 -36.73
N SER A 70 16.61 56.85 -37.60
CA SER A 70 17.81 57.69 -37.66
C SER A 70 17.73 58.91 -36.73
N SER A 71 18.92 59.44 -36.49
CA SER A 71 19.43 60.34 -35.46
C SER A 71 19.09 61.83 -35.63
N SER A 72 19.46 62.58 -34.57
CA SER A 72 19.99 63.95 -34.54
C SER A 72 19.00 65.06 -34.14
N GLU A 73 19.30 66.07 -33.33
CA GLU A 73 20.41 66.41 -32.42
C GLU A 73 19.99 67.74 -31.70
N VAL A 74 20.66 68.04 -30.58
CA VAL A 74 20.98 69.35 -29.97
C VAL A 74 20.01 70.21 -29.11
N THR A 75 20.53 70.49 -27.90
CA THR A 75 20.69 71.80 -27.18
C THR A 75 19.68 72.33 -26.14
N ASN A 76 20.12 72.20 -24.88
CA ASN A 76 20.52 73.26 -23.91
C ASN A 76 19.52 74.22 -23.21
N VAL A 77 19.52 74.09 -21.87
CA VAL A 77 19.83 75.09 -20.81
C VAL A 77 18.70 75.90 -20.11
N SER A 78 18.81 75.82 -18.76
CA SER A 78 18.41 76.78 -17.70
C SER A 78 16.94 76.93 -17.31
N ALA A 79 16.58 77.32 -16.09
CA ALA A 79 17.14 77.21 -14.72
C ALA A 79 16.15 77.95 -13.80
N ASN A 80 16.05 77.47 -12.56
CA ASN A 80 15.93 78.24 -11.31
C ASN A 80 14.56 78.62 -10.69
N ALA A 81 14.56 78.43 -9.36
CA ALA A 81 13.92 79.16 -8.26
C ALA A 81 12.41 78.99 -7.99
N SER A 82 11.87 78.89 -6.77
CA SER A 82 12.37 78.78 -5.37
C SER A 82 11.15 78.65 -4.42
N GLN A 83 11.34 78.05 -3.22
CA GLN A 83 10.74 78.42 -1.90
C GLN A 83 9.21 78.25 -1.65
N GLU A 84 8.66 77.93 -0.46
CA GLU A 84 9.11 77.63 0.91
C GLU A 84 7.88 77.21 1.78
N ASN A 85 8.08 76.38 2.83
CA ASN A 85 7.51 76.42 4.21
C ASN A 85 5.98 76.56 4.48
N ASN A 86 5.33 76.02 5.54
CA ASN A 86 5.67 75.26 6.76
C ASN A 86 4.31 74.87 7.44
N SER A 87 4.21 73.71 8.10
CA SER A 87 3.27 73.47 9.21
C SER A 87 3.61 72.14 9.91
N THR A 88 4.00 72.23 11.17
CA THR A 88 4.65 71.22 12.00
C THR A 88 3.70 70.75 13.13
N ALA A 89 3.88 69.49 13.54
CA ALA A 89 3.91 69.04 14.95
C ALA A 89 2.67 68.52 15.73
N GLU A 90 1.49 68.28 15.14
CA GLU A 90 0.42 67.48 15.81
C GLU A 90 0.15 66.09 15.20
N ASP A 91 0.64 65.82 13.98
CA ASP A 91 0.38 64.57 13.24
C ASP A 91 1.41 63.44 13.50
N GLU A 92 2.55 63.74 14.12
CA GLU A 92 3.65 62.77 14.28
C GLU A 92 3.50 61.89 15.55
N ALA A 93 2.97 62.44 16.65
CA ALA A 93 2.76 61.67 17.89
C ALA A 93 1.62 60.64 17.78
N LYS A 94 0.61 60.89 16.93
CA LYS A 94 -0.50 59.95 16.67
C LYS A 94 -0.07 58.81 15.74
N LYS A 95 0.76 59.10 14.72
CA LYS A 95 1.31 58.10 13.79
C LYS A 95 2.29 57.13 14.45
N GLU A 96 3.07 57.56 15.45
CA GLU A 96 4.05 56.69 16.11
C GLU A 96 3.41 55.71 17.11
N ALA A 97 2.33 56.13 17.79
CA ALA A 97 1.54 55.25 18.66
C ALA A 97 0.71 54.22 17.88
N GLU A 98 0.16 54.60 16.72
CA GLU A 98 -0.59 53.69 15.83
C GLU A 98 0.34 52.67 15.15
N LYS A 99 1.58 53.05 14.84
CA LYS A 99 2.58 52.16 14.23
C LYS A 99 3.09 51.09 15.21
N LYS A 100 3.33 51.44 16.48
CA LYS A 100 3.70 50.46 17.53
C LYS A 100 2.55 49.50 17.88
N ALA A 101 1.31 49.97 17.90
CA ALA A 101 0.15 49.11 18.13
C ALA A 101 -0.11 48.14 16.95
N LYS A 102 0.23 48.54 15.73
CA LYS A 102 0.09 47.70 14.52
C LYS A 102 1.21 46.65 14.42
N GLU A 103 2.45 47.01 14.75
CA GLU A 103 3.58 46.06 14.80
C GLU A 103 3.40 44.98 15.88
N GLU A 104 2.84 45.33 17.05
CA GLU A 104 2.60 44.37 18.15
C GLU A 104 1.40 43.43 17.84
N ALA A 105 0.40 43.92 17.10
CA ALA A 105 -0.71 43.11 16.60
C ALA A 105 -0.30 42.17 15.45
N ASP A 106 0.55 42.64 14.54
CA ASP A 106 1.10 41.83 13.44
C ASP A 106 2.04 40.74 13.96
N ALA A 107 2.87 41.03 14.98
CA ALA A 107 3.74 40.04 15.63
C ALA A 107 2.94 38.91 16.32
N LYS A 108 1.87 39.25 17.05
CA LYS A 108 0.96 38.24 17.65
C LYS A 108 0.23 37.39 16.61
N ALA A 109 -0.21 38.00 15.52
CA ALA A 109 -0.91 37.28 14.44
C ALA A 109 0.04 36.34 13.67
N GLU A 110 1.32 36.67 13.55
CA GLU A 110 2.33 35.82 12.93
C GLU A 110 2.73 34.65 13.83
N GLU A 111 2.85 34.88 15.14
CA GLU A 111 3.13 33.85 16.14
C GLU A 111 1.96 32.85 16.28
N GLU A 112 0.71 33.31 16.25
CA GLU A 112 -0.49 32.46 16.26
C GLU A 112 -0.62 31.63 14.97
N LYS A 113 -0.28 32.20 13.80
CA LYS A 113 -0.21 31.45 12.53
C LYS A 113 0.87 30.38 12.55
N LYS A 114 2.02 30.67 13.13
CA LYS A 114 3.14 29.71 13.24
C LYS A 114 2.79 28.57 14.19
N ALA A 115 2.21 28.87 15.35
CA ALA A 115 1.73 27.86 16.29
C ALA A 115 0.62 26.98 15.71
N LYS A 116 -0.31 27.56 14.94
CA LYS A 116 -1.38 26.81 14.27
C LYS A 116 -0.85 25.90 13.16
N LYS A 117 0.15 26.37 12.39
CA LYS A 117 0.80 25.59 11.35
C LYS A 117 1.62 24.43 11.92
N GLU A 118 2.39 24.66 12.99
CA GLU A 118 3.11 23.59 13.70
C GLU A 118 2.16 22.55 14.32
N ALA A 119 1.02 22.98 14.87
CA ALA A 119 0.01 22.07 15.40
C ALA A 119 -0.66 21.22 14.29
N GLU A 120 -0.93 21.81 13.13
CA GLU A 120 -1.53 21.12 11.97
C GLU A 120 -0.53 20.13 11.34
N GLU A 121 0.75 20.52 11.20
CA GLU A 121 1.81 19.63 10.73
C GLU A 121 2.05 18.45 11.68
N LYS A 122 2.03 18.68 13.00
CA LYS A 122 2.16 17.62 14.01
C LYS A 122 0.96 16.65 13.98
N ALA A 123 -0.27 17.17 13.84
CA ALA A 123 -1.46 16.33 13.71
C ALA A 123 -1.50 15.53 12.39
N ALA A 124 -0.99 16.10 11.29
CA ALA A 124 -0.85 15.40 10.03
C ALA A 124 0.21 14.29 10.10
N ALA A 125 1.35 14.55 10.74
CA ALA A 125 2.40 13.57 10.96
C ALA A 125 1.93 12.39 11.83
N GLU A 126 1.18 12.66 12.90
CA GLU A 126 0.61 11.62 13.77
C GLU A 126 -0.40 10.74 13.04
N LYS A 127 -1.29 11.34 12.22
CA LYS A 127 -2.23 10.58 11.39
C LYS A 127 -1.52 9.71 10.35
N LYS A 128 -0.47 10.24 9.70
CA LYS A 128 0.32 9.46 8.73
C LYS A 128 1.02 8.28 9.41
N ALA A 129 1.65 8.51 10.56
CA ALA A 129 2.32 7.46 11.33
C ALA A 129 1.34 6.35 11.77
N LYS A 130 0.15 6.74 12.22
CA LYS A 130 -0.91 5.77 12.58
C LYS A 130 -1.39 4.96 11.38
N ALA A 131 -1.65 5.61 10.24
CA ALA A 131 -2.06 4.93 9.02
C ALA A 131 -0.99 3.97 8.48
N GLU A 132 0.29 4.36 8.53
CA GLU A 132 1.42 3.51 8.14
C GLU A 132 1.58 2.32 9.09
N ALA A 133 1.41 2.52 10.40
CA ALA A 133 1.43 1.43 11.37
C ALA A 133 0.28 0.44 11.16
N GLU A 134 -0.95 0.93 10.96
CA GLU A 134 -2.11 0.09 10.66
C GLU A 134 -1.94 -0.69 9.34
N ALA A 135 -1.34 -0.06 8.31
CA ALA A 135 -1.05 -0.71 7.04
C ALA A 135 0.00 -1.83 7.18
N LYS A 136 1.11 -1.58 7.89
CA LYS A 136 2.14 -2.60 8.16
C LYS A 136 1.61 -3.75 9.00
N GLU A 137 0.71 -3.47 9.94
CA GLU A 137 0.09 -4.49 10.79
C GLU A 137 -0.88 -5.36 9.98
N LEU A 138 -1.67 -4.76 9.08
CA LEU A 138 -2.51 -5.48 8.15
C LEU A 138 -1.69 -6.34 7.18
N GLU A 139 -0.62 -5.80 6.61
CA GLU A 139 0.31 -6.51 5.73
C GLU A 139 0.92 -7.72 6.45
N LYS A 140 1.41 -7.53 7.69
CA LYS A 140 1.94 -8.62 8.51
C LYS A 140 0.89 -9.72 8.74
N LYS A 141 -0.35 -9.33 9.05
CA LYS A 141 -1.46 -10.26 9.28
C LYS A 141 -1.84 -11.05 8.05
N SER A 142 -1.85 -10.40 6.88
CA SER A 142 -2.25 -11.06 5.64
C SER A 142 -1.11 -11.76 4.91
N LYS A 143 0.17 -11.57 5.31
CA LYS A 143 1.33 -12.04 4.56
C LYS A 143 1.22 -13.50 4.09
N ALA A 144 0.99 -14.44 5.01
CA ALA A 144 0.88 -15.86 4.67
C ALA A 144 -0.30 -16.15 3.73
N ALA A 145 -1.45 -15.52 3.96
CA ALA A 145 -2.61 -15.64 3.09
C ALA A 145 -2.31 -15.10 1.67
N THR A 146 -1.72 -13.92 1.56
CA THR A 146 -1.38 -13.29 0.26
C THR A 146 -0.37 -14.14 -0.52
N ILE A 147 0.64 -14.70 0.14
CA ILE A 147 1.59 -15.63 -0.51
C ILE A 147 0.83 -16.83 -1.08
N MET A 148 -0.04 -17.44 -0.28
CA MET A 148 -0.77 -18.65 -0.71
C MET A 148 -1.84 -18.34 -1.77
N GLU A 149 -2.51 -17.19 -1.72
CA GLU A 149 -3.42 -16.75 -2.78
C GLU A 149 -2.71 -16.66 -4.14
N GLN A 150 -1.43 -16.28 -4.15
CA GLN A 150 -0.62 -16.24 -5.37
C GLN A 150 -0.07 -17.61 -5.76
N LEU A 151 0.35 -18.42 -4.79
CA LEU A 151 1.04 -19.68 -5.07
C LEU A 151 0.10 -20.87 -5.31
N VAL A 152 -1.09 -20.93 -4.69
CA VAL A 152 -2.00 -22.07 -4.88
C VAL A 152 -2.36 -22.26 -6.37
N PRO A 153 -2.79 -21.24 -7.13
CA PRO A 153 -3.07 -21.41 -8.55
C PRO A 153 -1.83 -21.83 -9.34
N VAL A 154 -0.66 -21.24 -9.04
CA VAL A 154 0.60 -21.56 -9.75
C VAL A 154 1.04 -23.01 -9.51
N ILE A 155 1.02 -23.47 -8.25
CA ILE A 155 1.44 -24.83 -7.87
C ILE A 155 0.47 -25.88 -8.40
N THR A 156 -0.82 -25.54 -8.46
CA THR A 156 -1.87 -26.45 -8.89
C THR A 156 -2.20 -26.36 -10.38
N GLU A 157 -1.44 -25.57 -11.16
CA GLU A 157 -1.72 -25.32 -12.59
C GLU A 157 -3.17 -24.85 -12.84
N ASP A 158 -3.60 -23.88 -12.03
CA ASP A 158 -4.96 -23.32 -11.98
C ASP A 158 -6.08 -24.33 -11.65
N ALA A 159 -5.74 -25.53 -11.16
CA ALA A 159 -6.72 -26.53 -10.76
C ALA A 159 -7.43 -26.18 -9.43
N ALA A 160 -6.84 -25.34 -8.60
CA ALA A 160 -7.41 -24.88 -7.34
C ALA A 160 -7.07 -23.42 -7.04
N GLU A 161 -7.93 -22.80 -6.23
CA GLU A 161 -7.70 -21.51 -5.59
C GLU A 161 -7.62 -21.70 -4.06
N LEU A 162 -7.04 -20.73 -3.35
CA LEU A 162 -7.01 -20.78 -1.89
C LEU A 162 -8.43 -20.58 -1.34
N ASP A 163 -8.93 -21.55 -0.58
CA ASP A 163 -10.25 -21.47 0.05
C ASP A 163 -10.33 -20.33 1.08
N ASP A 164 -11.48 -19.64 1.13
CA ASP A 164 -11.72 -18.53 2.05
C ASP A 164 -11.51 -18.93 3.52
N LYS A 165 -11.81 -20.19 3.90
CA LYS A 165 -11.58 -20.68 5.26
C LYS A 165 -10.11 -20.78 5.60
N THR A 166 -9.29 -21.27 4.68
CA THR A 166 -7.83 -21.33 4.87
C THR A 166 -7.27 -19.93 4.96
N LYS A 167 -7.70 -19.02 4.07
CA LYS A 167 -7.31 -17.61 4.10
C LYS A 167 -7.64 -16.94 5.43
N ASP A 168 -8.89 -17.07 5.90
CA ASP A 168 -9.33 -16.50 7.16
C ASP A 168 -8.54 -17.11 8.34
N TYR A 169 -8.26 -18.41 8.31
CA TYR A 169 -7.44 -19.06 9.33
C TYR A 169 -6.02 -18.46 9.37
N LEU A 170 -5.37 -18.30 8.22
CA LEU A 170 -4.03 -17.73 8.11
C LEU A 170 -3.97 -16.29 8.63
N ILE A 171 -5.00 -15.46 8.34
CA ILE A 171 -5.07 -14.07 8.83
C ILE A 171 -5.28 -14.03 10.34
N ASN A 172 -6.17 -14.86 10.87
CA ASN A 172 -6.49 -14.89 12.29
C ASN A 172 -5.36 -15.49 13.15
N HIS A 173 -4.51 -16.33 12.57
CA HIS A 173 -3.38 -16.99 13.23
C HIS A 173 -2.02 -16.63 12.61
N TYR A 174 -1.89 -15.41 12.08
CA TYR A 174 -0.72 -14.98 11.30
C TYR A 174 0.63 -15.17 12.00
N GLU A 175 0.67 -15.16 13.34
CA GLU A 175 1.90 -15.37 14.12
C GLU A 175 2.39 -16.82 14.09
N LEU A 176 1.57 -17.75 13.60
CA LEU A 176 1.88 -19.16 13.46
C LEU A 176 2.39 -19.53 12.06
N PHE A 177 2.39 -18.62 11.09
CA PHE A 177 2.73 -18.93 9.68
C PHE A 177 3.87 -18.06 9.13
N PRO A 178 5.13 -18.38 9.45
CA PRO A 178 5.58 -19.54 10.23
C PRO A 178 5.69 -19.26 11.73
N ALA A 179 5.63 -20.33 12.53
CA ALA A 179 5.90 -20.28 13.96
C ALA A 179 7.42 -20.36 14.21
N MET A 180 8.03 -19.20 14.48
CA MET A 180 9.49 -19.09 14.61
C MET A 180 10.02 -19.23 16.04
N THR A 181 9.24 -18.86 17.06
CA THR A 181 9.68 -18.88 18.46
C THR A 181 9.23 -20.16 19.15
N VAL A 182 9.82 -20.50 20.30
CA VAL A 182 9.36 -21.65 21.09
C VAL A 182 7.89 -21.51 21.48
N GLU A 183 7.46 -20.30 21.82
CA GLU A 183 6.08 -20.00 22.20
C GLU A 183 5.10 -20.19 21.04
N THR A 184 5.41 -19.68 19.84
CA THR A 184 4.53 -19.85 18.68
C THR A 184 4.54 -21.29 18.16
N LYS A 185 5.66 -22.01 18.29
CA LYS A 185 5.72 -23.45 17.96
C LYS A 185 4.84 -24.30 18.88
N ASN A 186 4.84 -23.99 20.18
CA ASN A 186 3.96 -24.65 21.14
C ASN A 186 2.49 -24.31 20.87
N SER A 187 2.20 -23.06 20.51
CA SER A 187 0.85 -22.62 20.15
C SER A 187 0.35 -23.33 18.88
N ALA A 188 1.20 -23.43 17.85
CA ALA A 188 0.89 -24.19 16.64
C ALA A 188 0.63 -25.68 16.91
N ALA A 189 1.39 -26.30 17.82
CA ALA A 189 1.15 -27.69 18.22
C ALA A 189 -0.19 -27.86 18.96
N ALA A 190 -0.61 -26.87 19.76
CA ALA A 190 -1.88 -26.91 20.49
C ALA A 190 -3.12 -26.75 19.59
N GLU A 191 -2.96 -26.10 18.43
CA GLU A 191 -4.02 -25.94 17.43
C GLU A 191 -4.32 -27.24 16.64
N VAL A 192 -3.42 -28.22 16.69
CA VAL A 192 -3.54 -29.46 15.90
C VAL A 192 -4.78 -30.25 16.31
N ASP A 193 -5.63 -30.56 15.32
CA ASP A 193 -6.69 -31.54 15.48
C ASP A 193 -6.16 -32.94 15.10
N ALA A 194 -5.73 -33.68 16.12
CA ALA A 194 -5.16 -35.02 15.97
C ALA A 194 -6.14 -36.08 15.43
N SER A 195 -7.44 -35.77 15.34
CA SER A 195 -8.42 -36.69 14.72
C SER A 195 -8.36 -36.67 13.19
N ILE A 196 -7.76 -35.63 12.61
CA ILE A 196 -7.62 -35.46 11.16
C ILE A 196 -6.32 -36.14 10.71
N THR A 197 -6.45 -36.97 9.68
CA THR A 197 -5.32 -37.69 9.07
C THR A 197 -5.27 -37.36 7.58
N SER A 198 -4.14 -37.64 6.91
CA SER A 198 -4.02 -37.53 5.45
C SER A 198 -5.20 -38.19 4.70
N ARG A 199 -5.60 -39.39 5.13
CA ARG A 199 -6.76 -40.12 4.57
C ARG A 199 -8.07 -39.32 4.58
N HIS A 200 -8.30 -38.49 5.60
CA HIS A 200 -9.47 -37.61 5.65
C HIS A 200 -9.37 -36.53 4.59
N LEU A 201 -8.19 -35.90 4.47
CA LEU A 201 -7.93 -34.83 3.50
C LEU A 201 -8.10 -35.33 2.06
N PHE A 202 -7.50 -36.49 1.71
CA PHE A 202 -7.64 -37.10 0.38
C PHE A 202 -9.06 -37.56 0.06
N LYS A 203 -9.84 -37.96 1.08
CA LYS A 203 -11.24 -38.34 0.89
C LYS A 203 -12.12 -37.12 0.59
N ASN A 204 -11.95 -36.06 1.37
CA ASN A 204 -12.65 -34.79 1.21
C ASN A 204 -11.97 -33.71 2.08
N ILE A 205 -11.24 -32.80 1.46
CA ILE A 205 -10.49 -31.74 2.13
C ILE A 205 -11.39 -30.63 2.71
N THR A 206 -12.57 -30.40 2.12
CA THR A 206 -13.48 -29.25 2.40
C THR A 206 -13.80 -28.98 3.89
N PRO A 207 -14.01 -30.00 4.75
CA PRO A 207 -14.30 -29.78 6.16
C PRO A 207 -13.09 -29.29 6.98
N TYR A 208 -11.88 -29.31 6.41
CA TYR A 208 -10.62 -29.19 7.14
C TYR A 208 -9.78 -27.97 6.74
N PHE A 209 -10.27 -27.11 5.85
CA PHE A 209 -9.55 -25.91 5.40
C PHE A 209 -9.20 -24.93 6.54
N ASP A 210 -9.97 -24.92 7.63
CA ASP A 210 -9.75 -24.13 8.84
C ASP A 210 -9.19 -24.96 10.01
N LYS A 211 -8.49 -26.07 9.72
CA LYS A 211 -7.96 -26.98 10.74
C LYS A 211 -6.45 -27.14 10.59
N MET A 212 -5.74 -26.86 11.69
CA MET A 212 -4.34 -27.23 11.78
C MET A 212 -4.23 -28.76 11.86
N ILE A 213 -3.41 -29.33 11.00
CA ILE A 213 -3.13 -30.77 10.95
C ILE A 213 -1.66 -31.02 11.24
N GLU A 214 -1.35 -32.21 11.72
CA GLU A 214 0.01 -32.71 11.87
C GLU A 214 0.18 -33.96 11.01
N VAL A 215 1.30 -34.02 10.29
CA VAL A 215 1.64 -35.14 9.41
C VAL A 215 3.13 -35.36 9.42
N SER A 216 3.56 -36.62 9.51
CA SER A 216 4.97 -36.99 9.45
C SER A 216 5.26 -37.83 8.21
N GLY A 217 6.49 -37.73 7.72
CA GLY A 217 6.92 -38.48 6.54
C GLY A 217 8.37 -38.20 6.17
N THR A 218 8.84 -38.94 5.17
CA THR A 218 10.17 -38.76 4.59
C THR A 218 10.13 -37.69 3.51
N ILE A 219 11.06 -36.75 3.56
CA ILE A 219 11.26 -35.76 2.49
C ILE A 219 11.74 -36.48 1.24
N VAL A 220 10.96 -36.35 0.16
CA VAL A 220 11.37 -36.81 -1.17
C VAL A 220 11.96 -35.69 -2.01
N GLN A 221 11.62 -34.44 -1.69
CA GLN A 221 12.19 -33.26 -2.30
C GLN A 221 12.01 -32.06 -1.38
N ILE A 222 13.07 -31.28 -1.17
CA ILE A 222 13.02 -29.97 -0.54
C ILE A 222 13.83 -28.94 -1.34
N SER A 223 13.30 -27.72 -1.46
CA SER A 223 14.01 -26.61 -2.10
C SER A 223 13.67 -25.28 -1.44
N GLU A 224 14.65 -24.38 -1.38
CA GLU A 224 14.48 -23.01 -0.91
C GLU A 224 14.75 -22.02 -2.04
N GLU A 225 13.90 -21.00 -2.15
CA GLU A 225 14.02 -19.92 -3.13
C GLU A 225 13.88 -18.55 -2.44
N GLU A 226 14.73 -17.60 -2.81
CA GLU A 226 14.58 -16.20 -2.41
C GLU A 226 13.55 -15.51 -3.29
N THR A 227 12.50 -14.98 -2.68
CA THR A 227 11.39 -14.31 -3.37
C THR A 227 11.19 -12.89 -2.84
N ASP A 228 10.28 -12.13 -3.44
CA ASP A 228 9.87 -10.82 -2.91
C ASP A 228 9.24 -10.91 -1.50
N PHE A 229 8.81 -12.10 -1.08
CA PHE A 229 8.29 -12.35 0.27
C PHE A 229 9.35 -12.82 1.27
N GLY A 230 10.59 -12.97 0.83
CA GLY A 230 11.71 -13.62 1.53
C GLY A 230 11.92 -15.06 1.08
N THR A 231 12.72 -15.80 1.85
CA THR A 231 12.96 -17.23 1.60
C THR A 231 11.67 -18.03 1.73
N LEU A 232 11.30 -18.77 0.68
CA LEU A 232 10.24 -19.77 0.71
C LEU A 232 10.82 -21.16 0.53
N ALA A 233 10.40 -22.10 1.37
CA ALA A 233 10.72 -23.51 1.22
C ALA A 233 9.51 -24.29 0.69
N SER A 234 9.74 -25.07 -0.37
CA SER A 234 8.80 -26.08 -0.87
C SER A 234 9.26 -27.44 -0.38
N VAL A 235 8.39 -28.13 0.37
CA VAL A 235 8.69 -29.39 1.03
C VAL A 235 7.72 -30.45 0.53
N HIS A 236 8.22 -31.50 -0.11
CA HIS A 236 7.43 -32.65 -0.50
C HIS A 236 7.81 -33.84 0.38
N ILE A 237 6.85 -34.37 1.13
CA ILE A 237 6.98 -35.60 1.89
C ILE A 237 6.12 -36.72 1.32
N LEU A 238 6.59 -37.96 1.49
CA LEU A 238 5.75 -39.14 1.50
C LEU A 238 5.56 -39.58 2.95
N ASN A 239 4.31 -39.66 3.40
CA ASN A 239 4.01 -40.20 4.71
C ASN A 239 4.07 -41.75 4.70
N ASP A 240 3.88 -42.36 5.87
CA ASP A 240 3.93 -43.82 6.04
C ASP A 240 2.83 -44.57 5.26
N ASN A 241 1.76 -43.89 4.85
CA ASN A 241 0.71 -44.44 3.99
C ASN A 241 1.05 -44.34 2.49
N GLY A 242 2.18 -43.72 2.13
CA GLY A 242 2.56 -43.42 0.75
C GLY A 242 1.80 -42.24 0.15
N ASP A 243 1.11 -41.44 0.97
CA ASP A 243 0.43 -40.24 0.50
C ASP A 243 1.44 -39.11 0.25
N SER A 244 1.24 -38.35 -0.83
CA SER A 244 2.04 -37.19 -1.18
C SER A 244 1.50 -35.92 -0.52
N LEU A 245 2.32 -35.27 0.31
CA LEU A 245 1.99 -33.98 0.90
C LEU A 245 3.06 -32.96 0.54
N ILE A 246 2.61 -31.84 0.00
CA ILE A 246 3.45 -30.73 -0.42
C ILE A 246 3.14 -29.55 0.49
N GLY A 247 4.16 -28.97 1.09
CA GLY A 247 4.04 -27.87 2.04
C GLY A 247 4.85 -26.66 1.60
N ILE A 248 4.25 -25.48 1.72
CA ILE A 248 4.94 -24.21 1.55
C ILE A 248 5.22 -23.61 2.93
N TYR A 249 6.49 -23.43 3.25
CA TYR A 249 6.95 -22.83 4.49
C TYR A 249 7.60 -21.47 4.20
N ASN A 250 7.12 -20.42 4.87
CA ASN A 250 7.59 -19.05 4.67
C ASN A 250 8.83 -18.75 5.52
N GLY A 251 9.94 -19.41 5.19
CA GLY A 251 11.25 -19.22 5.79
C GLY A 251 12.21 -20.33 5.39
N SER A 252 13.44 -20.28 5.91
CA SER A 252 14.41 -21.38 5.76
C SER A 252 14.11 -22.53 6.72
N THR A 253 14.34 -23.74 6.24
CA THR A 253 14.22 -25.02 6.94
C THR A 253 15.55 -25.49 7.54
N GLY A 254 16.65 -24.77 7.29
CA GLY A 254 17.97 -25.05 7.83
C GLY A 254 18.57 -26.33 7.24
N ASP A 255 19.08 -27.22 8.10
CA ASP A 255 19.80 -28.44 7.69
C ASP A 255 18.87 -29.62 7.37
N ILE A 256 17.61 -29.35 7.03
CA ILE A 256 16.65 -30.38 6.61
C ILE A 256 16.88 -30.69 5.14
N LEU A 257 17.12 -31.97 4.83
CA LEU A 257 17.54 -32.42 3.49
C LEU A 257 16.64 -33.56 2.98
N ASP A 258 16.76 -33.85 1.69
CA ASP A 258 16.15 -35.03 1.06
C ASP A 258 16.50 -36.31 1.83
N GLY A 259 15.48 -37.15 2.07
CA GLY A 259 15.59 -38.38 2.84
C GLY A 259 15.41 -38.22 4.36
N ASP A 260 15.37 -36.99 4.89
CA ASP A 260 15.08 -36.78 6.31
C ASP A 260 13.63 -37.11 6.64
N TYR A 261 13.40 -37.68 7.83
CA TYR A 261 12.06 -37.86 8.38
C TYR A 261 11.67 -36.63 9.19
N VAL A 262 10.54 -36.02 8.83
CA VAL A 262 10.08 -34.77 9.43
C VAL A 262 8.63 -34.86 9.88
N THR A 263 8.27 -34.01 10.83
CA THR A 263 6.90 -33.68 11.21
C THR A 263 6.57 -32.28 10.71
N LEU A 264 5.49 -32.19 9.93
CA LEU A 264 4.92 -30.96 9.42
C LEU A 264 3.66 -30.62 10.23
N ARG A 265 3.49 -29.34 10.55
CA ARG A 265 2.20 -28.79 10.99
C ARG A 265 1.79 -27.66 10.08
N GLY A 266 0.54 -27.65 9.66
CA GLY A 266 0.03 -26.64 8.75
C GLY A 266 -1.46 -26.75 8.53
N VAL A 267 -1.99 -25.88 7.67
CA VAL A 267 -3.39 -25.93 7.26
C VAL A 267 -3.52 -26.38 5.81
N PRO A 268 -4.54 -27.20 5.48
CA PRO A 268 -4.81 -27.59 4.10
C PRO A 268 -5.14 -26.38 3.23
N SER A 269 -4.55 -26.33 2.04
CA SER A 269 -4.73 -25.24 1.07
C SER A 269 -5.36 -25.73 -0.23
N ALA A 270 -5.03 -26.95 -0.67
CA ALA A 270 -5.64 -27.57 -1.86
C ALA A 270 -5.47 -29.10 -1.86
N LEU A 271 -6.36 -29.79 -2.57
CA LEU A 271 -6.17 -31.16 -3.04
C LEU A 271 -6.06 -31.07 -4.57
N TYR A 272 -4.97 -31.57 -5.14
CA TYR A 272 -4.71 -31.46 -6.57
C TYR A 272 -3.94 -32.68 -7.08
N SER A 273 -3.73 -32.71 -8.40
CA SER A 273 -3.03 -33.79 -9.08
C SER A 273 -1.98 -33.21 -10.03
N PHE A 274 -0.82 -33.85 -10.14
CA PHE A 274 0.24 -33.46 -11.07
C PHE A 274 0.86 -34.67 -11.76
N SER A 275 1.52 -34.44 -12.90
CA SER A 275 2.22 -35.50 -13.64
C SER A 275 3.53 -35.85 -12.95
N ASN A 276 3.76 -37.14 -12.68
CA ASN A 276 4.98 -37.60 -12.02
C ASN A 276 6.04 -38.09 -13.03
N VAL A 277 7.29 -38.15 -12.58
CA VAL A 277 8.44 -38.60 -13.39
C VAL A 277 8.34 -40.06 -13.83
N GLY A 278 7.45 -40.85 -13.22
CA GLY A 278 7.14 -42.22 -13.60
C GLY A 278 6.13 -42.33 -14.76
N GLY A 279 5.66 -41.21 -15.30
CA GLY A 279 4.70 -41.18 -16.42
C GLY A 279 3.24 -41.36 -16.02
N GLY A 280 2.93 -41.28 -14.71
CA GLY A 280 1.58 -41.32 -14.17
C GLY A 280 1.13 -39.99 -13.56
N THR A 281 0.03 -40.04 -12.84
CA THR A 281 -0.49 -38.91 -12.05
C THR A 281 -0.34 -39.20 -10.57
N THR A 282 0.09 -38.20 -9.80
CA THR A 282 0.12 -38.25 -8.34
C THR A 282 -0.92 -37.28 -7.79
N ASN A 283 -1.73 -37.73 -6.83
CA ASN A 283 -2.59 -36.85 -6.05
C ASN A 283 -1.81 -36.35 -4.84
N ALA A 284 -1.92 -35.06 -4.52
CA ALA A 284 -1.25 -34.46 -3.39
C ALA A 284 -2.14 -33.47 -2.63
N ILE A 285 -1.86 -33.35 -1.34
CA ILE A 285 -2.39 -32.29 -0.50
C ILE A 285 -1.36 -31.18 -0.43
N LEU A 286 -1.76 -29.97 -0.79
CA LEU A 286 -1.00 -28.75 -0.56
C LEU A 286 -1.33 -28.21 0.85
N LEU A 287 -0.28 -27.88 1.61
CA LEU A 287 -0.36 -27.31 2.96
C LEU A 287 0.35 -25.96 3.01
N THR A 288 -0.21 -25.01 3.75
CA THR A 288 0.54 -23.85 4.25
C THR A 288 1.16 -24.24 5.58
N LEU A 289 2.49 -24.27 5.66
CA LEU A 289 3.20 -24.80 6.82
C LEU A 289 3.39 -23.74 7.91
N SER A 290 3.02 -24.12 9.12
CA SER A 290 3.33 -23.40 10.36
C SER A 290 4.69 -23.79 10.90
N THR A 291 4.97 -25.10 10.97
CA THR A 291 6.25 -25.64 11.45
C THR A 291 6.70 -26.83 10.62
N ILE A 292 8.01 -26.98 10.48
CA ILE A 292 8.67 -28.19 10.03
C ILE A 292 9.75 -28.56 11.06
N GLN A 293 9.81 -29.84 11.44
CA GLN A 293 10.77 -30.33 12.41
C GLN A 293 11.31 -31.70 11.99
N LYS A 294 12.64 -31.83 11.96
CA LYS A 294 13.30 -33.12 11.81
C LYS A 294 13.08 -33.98 13.05
N VAL A 295 12.67 -35.22 12.84
CA VAL A 295 12.57 -36.24 13.89
C VAL A 295 13.95 -36.89 14.01
N GLN A 296 14.52 -36.89 15.23
CA GLN A 296 15.81 -37.51 15.52
C GLN A 296 15.70 -39.02 15.66
#